data_AF-A0A953XPE8-F1
#
_entry.id   AF-A0A953XPE8-F1
#
_cell.length_a   1.000
_cell.length_b   1.000
_cell.length_c   1.000
_cell.angle_alpha   90.00
_cell.angle_beta   90.00
_cell.angle_gamma   90.00
#
_symmetry.space_group_name_H-M   'P 1'
#
loop_
_entity.id
_entity.type
_entity.pdbx_description
1 polymer ?
#
loop_
_entity_poly.entity_id
_entity_poly.type
_entity_poly.pdbx_seq_one_letter_code
_entity_poly.pdbx_strand_id
1 'polypeptide(L)'
;MSEAPLVNITIDGKQYQAPKGANLLLTCLQLGEGTDGSYPDQNEGGEHYVPHFCYHPGLTVSGNCRMCFVKTRQMVKRGDQMVPMEMMTTSCTNVVAEGLEVFTKTPDVQKVRAGIMDLELINHPLDCPECDKAGECSLQDYAFDHGHAASKFDFEKVAAHIKPLGDKITIWGTRCIQCSRCIRVADEVSGTSELCFVNRGDRTVIDVFPGKPIDNPLAVNTVEVCPVGALKNRDFLYTARVWNLDEMPGTCGLCAKGCSTRVDSLKGKVTRVMARENPNVNDFWLCDRGRLDYKWINSPKRIDLPHTKSGTVGWQKGYELAAEGLKAAAANPGKSWAIANAAMTNEELFLFKKLVDKLGVSNVVVMSEPDVAPLDFPGFKAPADGNANRGGVAILLGVSDCAATVQQFAEACAKGDAENVFVWAGLPHGTPEDVTRALGGQAVKNIVAVDFQRSMLSELANVTLPSTTYVETAGSWINSELHLQAFRAAMRHPIEGRVGTELLQELLYVLDEAETEGEDSTRGTPQGVGTDDPLGAPITQRGWEGASTIPVFAGSGEVAVKSRKTIVGAAAVFAQMAEEVPQFGGHTHLSLIKSHGAKLV
;
A
#
# COMPACT_ATOMS: atom_id res chain seq x y z
N MET A 1 27.29 -12.94 -6.11
CA MET A 1 27.86 -13.62 -4.93
C MET A 1 27.59 -15.10 -5.12
N SER A 2 28.59 -15.97 -5.01
CA SER A 2 28.34 -17.43 -5.06
C SER A 2 27.39 -17.79 -3.91
N GLU A 3 26.27 -18.47 -4.21
CA GLU A 3 25.36 -18.96 -3.17
C GLU A 3 26.15 -19.74 -2.13
N ALA A 4 25.92 -19.43 -0.85
CA ALA A 4 26.56 -20.15 0.24
C ALA A 4 26.15 -21.63 0.15
N PRO A 5 27.08 -22.58 0.39
CA PRO A 5 26.76 -23.99 0.29
C PRO A 5 25.64 -24.34 1.27
N LEU A 6 24.66 -25.12 0.79
CA LEU A 6 23.62 -25.67 1.64
C LEU A 6 24.23 -26.72 2.57
N VAL A 7 23.81 -26.69 3.84
CA VAL A 7 24.21 -27.63 4.88
C VAL A 7 22.99 -28.29 5.50
N ASN A 8 23.16 -29.51 5.98
CA ASN A 8 22.07 -30.24 6.63
C ASN A 8 21.90 -29.73 8.05
N ILE A 9 20.67 -29.38 8.40
CA ILE A 9 20.27 -29.03 9.76
C ILE A 9 19.03 -29.83 10.15
N THR A 10 18.78 -29.91 11.46
CA THR A 10 17.56 -30.53 11.99
C THR A 10 16.86 -29.52 12.89
N ILE A 11 15.58 -29.24 12.68
CA ILE A 11 14.78 -28.35 13.53
C ILE A 11 13.59 -29.15 14.08
N ASP A 12 13.48 -29.23 15.40
CA ASP A 12 12.48 -30.01 16.13
C ASP A 12 12.33 -31.47 15.61
N GLY A 13 13.44 -32.07 15.20
CA GLY A 13 13.49 -33.45 14.69
C GLY A 13 13.24 -33.62 13.19
N LYS A 14 12.85 -32.55 12.48
CA LYS A 14 12.72 -32.55 11.00
C LYS A 14 14.02 -32.09 10.34
N GLN A 15 14.42 -32.76 9.26
CA GLN A 15 15.65 -32.43 8.53
C GLN A 15 15.39 -31.41 7.42
N TYR A 16 16.29 -30.44 7.29
CA TYR A 16 16.24 -29.41 6.26
C TYR A 16 17.62 -29.13 5.67
N GLN A 17 17.65 -28.44 4.54
CA GLN A 17 18.84 -27.83 3.99
C GLN A 17 18.72 -26.31 4.05
N ALA A 18 19.76 -25.66 4.55
CA ALA A 18 19.80 -24.21 4.68
C ALA A 18 21.19 -23.67 4.31
N PRO A 19 21.31 -22.42 3.83
CA PRO A 19 22.60 -21.83 3.50
C PRO A 19 23.51 -21.74 4.74
N LYS A 20 24.74 -22.27 4.64
CA LYS A 20 25.72 -22.17 5.73
C LYS A 20 26.00 -20.71 6.07
N GLY A 21 25.95 -20.38 7.35
CA GLY A 21 26.16 -19.01 7.84
C GLY A 21 24.91 -18.13 7.81
N ALA A 22 23.77 -18.62 7.32
CA ALA A 22 22.50 -17.90 7.41
C ALA A 22 22.09 -17.67 8.88
N ASN A 23 21.33 -16.61 9.13
CA ASN A 23 20.80 -16.31 10.46
C ASN A 23 19.89 -17.44 10.94
N LEU A 24 20.15 -17.98 12.14
CA LEU A 24 19.42 -19.15 12.64
C LEU A 24 17.94 -18.83 12.94
N LEU A 25 17.65 -17.65 13.51
CA LEU A 25 16.26 -17.23 13.76
C LEU A 25 15.48 -17.13 12.45
N LEU A 26 16.01 -16.39 11.47
CA LEU A 26 15.35 -16.26 10.17
C LEU A 26 15.14 -17.62 9.50
N THR A 27 16.14 -18.50 9.58
CA THR A 27 16.05 -19.86 9.05
C THR A 27 14.91 -20.64 9.70
N CYS A 28 14.76 -20.59 11.03
CA CYS A 28 13.64 -21.23 11.72
C CYS A 28 12.28 -20.62 11.34
N LEU A 29 12.21 -19.31 11.09
CA LEU A 29 10.97 -18.63 10.72
C LEU A 29 10.56 -18.91 9.27
N GLN A 30 11.52 -19.18 8.38
CA GLN A 30 11.28 -19.48 6.96
C GLN A 30 11.08 -20.97 6.70
N LEU A 31 11.72 -21.82 7.50
CA LEU A 31 11.58 -23.27 7.42
C LEU A 31 10.51 -23.69 8.41
N GLY A 32 9.29 -23.89 7.95
CA GLY A 32 8.18 -24.43 8.72
C GLY A 32 6.93 -24.55 7.86
N GLU A 33 6.13 -25.59 8.07
CA GLU A 33 4.82 -25.67 7.42
C GLU A 33 3.94 -24.51 7.91
N GLY A 34 3.20 -23.87 7.00
CA GLY A 34 2.32 -22.73 7.29
C GLY A 34 2.96 -21.34 7.16
N THR A 35 4.20 -21.23 6.67
CA THR A 35 4.81 -19.93 6.32
C THR A 35 4.40 -19.54 4.90
N ASP A 36 3.78 -18.37 4.71
CA ASP A 36 3.41 -17.84 3.39
C ASP A 36 4.57 -17.10 2.69
N GLY A 37 5.76 -17.08 3.31
CA GLY A 37 6.93 -16.35 2.85
C GLY A 37 6.88 -14.85 3.14
N SER A 38 5.89 -14.37 3.90
CA SER A 38 5.78 -12.99 4.37
C SER A 38 6.68 -12.71 5.57
N TYR A 39 6.70 -11.44 6.00
CA TYR A 39 7.50 -10.93 7.10
C TYR A 39 7.37 -11.78 8.39
N PRO A 40 8.45 -12.00 9.17
CA PRO A 40 8.42 -12.98 10.25
C PRO A 40 7.52 -12.66 11.45
N ASP A 41 7.18 -11.38 11.71
CA ASP A 41 6.16 -11.03 12.73
C ASP A 41 4.73 -11.30 12.23
N GLN A 42 4.51 -11.65 10.94
CA GLN A 42 3.21 -12.08 10.39
C GLN A 42 3.08 -13.61 10.32
N ASN A 43 4.19 -14.34 10.47
CA ASN A 43 4.24 -15.81 10.52
C ASN A 43 4.01 -16.36 11.95
N GLU A 44 3.23 -15.66 12.78
CA GLU A 44 2.82 -16.14 14.11
C GLU A 44 2.03 -17.44 13.96
N GLY A 45 2.70 -18.59 14.12
CA GLY A 45 2.07 -19.91 14.00
C GLY A 45 2.75 -20.91 13.08
N GLY A 46 3.82 -20.54 12.37
CA GLY A 46 4.63 -21.50 11.61
C GLY A 46 5.18 -22.61 12.52
N GLU A 47 5.36 -23.83 11.97
CA GLU A 47 5.72 -25.00 12.77
C GLU A 47 6.95 -24.79 13.67
N HIS A 48 7.97 -24.08 13.17
CA HIS A 48 9.23 -23.82 13.87
C HIS A 48 9.34 -22.38 14.39
N TYR A 49 8.20 -21.72 14.63
CA TYR A 49 8.15 -20.33 15.10
C TYR A 49 8.97 -20.10 16.38
N VAL A 50 9.75 -19.02 16.39
CA VAL A 50 10.55 -18.59 17.54
C VAL A 50 10.20 -17.14 17.91
N PRO A 51 9.67 -16.89 19.13
CA PRO A 51 9.25 -15.56 19.55
C PRO A 51 10.45 -14.62 19.70
N HIS A 52 10.28 -13.35 19.31
CA HIS A 52 11.37 -12.38 19.33
C HIS A 52 10.87 -10.93 19.42
N PHE A 53 11.52 -10.09 20.24
CA PHE A 53 11.17 -8.66 20.33
C PHE A 53 12.15 -7.75 19.60
N CYS A 54 13.46 -7.99 19.71
CA CYS A 54 14.45 -7.05 19.18
C CYS A 54 14.86 -7.34 17.74
N TYR A 55 14.72 -8.57 17.27
CA TYR A 55 15.09 -8.94 15.91
C TYR A 55 14.11 -8.34 14.92
N HIS A 56 14.59 -7.82 13.79
CA HIS A 56 13.81 -7.37 12.64
C HIS A 56 14.72 -7.59 11.42
N PRO A 57 14.29 -8.27 10.34
CA PRO A 57 15.15 -8.64 9.22
C PRO A 57 15.75 -7.42 8.50
N GLY A 58 15.04 -6.29 8.46
CA GLY A 58 15.56 -5.01 7.94
C GLY A 58 16.51 -4.24 8.86
N LEU A 59 16.88 -4.76 10.04
CA LEU A 59 17.76 -4.09 11.00
C LEU A 59 18.91 -4.99 11.45
N THR A 60 20.00 -4.40 11.92
CA THR A 60 21.12 -5.17 12.49
C THR A 60 20.68 -5.97 13.72
N VAL A 61 21.31 -7.13 13.94
CA VAL A 61 21.00 -7.99 15.09
C VAL A 61 21.48 -7.35 16.39
N SER A 62 20.57 -7.21 17.37
CA SER A 62 20.89 -6.68 18.71
C SER A 62 21.10 -7.77 19.77
N GLY A 63 20.14 -8.69 19.92
CA GLY A 63 20.20 -9.76 20.92
C GLY A 63 19.93 -9.31 22.37
N ASN A 64 19.31 -8.14 22.59
CA ASN A 64 19.09 -7.62 23.94
C ASN A 64 17.88 -8.25 24.68
N CYS A 65 16.76 -8.54 24.00
CA CYS A 65 15.53 -9.08 24.62
C CYS A 65 15.59 -10.56 25.02
N ARG A 66 16.51 -11.33 24.43
CA ARG A 66 16.69 -12.78 24.68
C ARG A 66 15.49 -13.71 24.39
N MET A 67 14.31 -13.22 24.04
CA MET A 67 13.10 -14.04 23.83
C MET A 67 13.29 -15.20 22.83
N CYS A 68 14.16 -15.02 21.85
CA CYS A 68 14.47 -16.00 20.80
C CYS A 68 15.38 -17.17 21.23
N PHE A 69 15.46 -17.47 22.53
CA PHE A 69 16.23 -18.60 23.02
C PHE A 69 15.71 -19.91 22.43
N VAL A 70 16.67 -20.74 22.01
CA VAL A 70 16.48 -22.10 21.51
C VAL A 70 17.57 -22.99 22.12
N LYS A 71 17.28 -24.29 22.22
CA LYS A 71 18.30 -25.27 22.56
C LYS A 71 18.92 -25.76 21.27
N THR A 72 20.24 -25.78 21.20
CA THR A 72 20.99 -26.28 20.04
C THR A 72 21.82 -27.48 20.47
N ARG A 73 22.03 -28.42 19.55
CA ARG A 73 22.98 -29.52 19.70
C ARG A 73 23.84 -29.57 18.45
N GLN A 74 25.16 -29.62 18.64
CA GLN A 74 26.11 -29.77 17.55
C GLN A 74 27.23 -30.71 17.97
N MET A 75 27.66 -31.59 17.07
CA MET A 75 28.84 -32.42 17.30
C MET A 75 30.10 -31.58 17.12
N VAL A 76 30.88 -31.44 18.19
CA VAL A 76 32.14 -30.69 18.19
C VAL A 76 33.32 -31.61 18.47
N LYS A 77 34.47 -31.31 17.88
CA LYS A 77 35.70 -32.07 18.10
C LYS A 77 36.32 -31.66 19.45
N ARG A 78 36.45 -32.61 20.38
CA ARG A 78 37.13 -32.42 21.67
C ARG A 78 38.25 -33.46 21.78
N GLY A 79 39.46 -33.06 21.43
CA GLY A 79 40.58 -34.01 21.21
C GLY A 79 40.36 -34.79 19.92
N ASP A 80 40.49 -36.12 19.97
CA ASP A 80 40.25 -37.01 18.82
C ASP A 80 38.81 -37.55 18.74
N GLN A 81 37.93 -37.12 19.65
CA GLN A 81 36.54 -37.59 19.72
C GLN A 81 35.55 -36.48 19.33
N MET A 82 34.48 -36.87 18.64
CA MET A 82 33.31 -36.02 18.41
C MET A 82 32.34 -36.18 19.59
N VAL A 83 31.99 -35.08 20.23
CA VAL A 83 31.07 -35.07 21.37
C VAL A 83 29.90 -34.12 21.09
N PRO A 84 28.66 -34.46 21.48
CA PRO A 84 27.54 -33.55 21.35
C PRO A 84 27.69 -32.42 22.37
N MET A 85 27.67 -31.19 21.88
CA MET A 85 27.60 -29.98 22.69
C MET A 85 26.17 -29.44 22.61
N GLU A 86 25.49 -29.43 23.76
CA GLU A 86 24.17 -28.81 23.88
C GLU A 86 24.30 -27.42 24.52
N MET A 87 23.70 -26.42 23.90
CA MET A 87 23.70 -25.05 24.42
C MET A 87 22.32 -24.41 24.31
N MET A 88 21.92 -23.71 25.36
CA MET A 88 20.82 -22.76 25.31
C MET A 88 21.38 -21.45 24.75
N THR A 89 20.90 -21.02 23.58
CA THR A 89 21.48 -19.88 22.85
C THR A 89 20.41 -19.02 22.18
N THR A 90 20.72 -17.76 21.91
CA THR A 90 19.81 -16.84 21.21
C THR A 90 19.87 -17.10 19.71
N SER A 91 18.77 -17.56 19.10
CA SER A 91 18.74 -17.86 17.66
C SER A 91 19.09 -16.66 16.78
N CYS A 92 18.75 -15.43 17.16
CA CYS A 92 19.01 -14.25 16.33
C CYS A 92 20.50 -13.91 16.16
N THR A 93 21.36 -14.32 17.10
CA THR A 93 22.82 -14.05 17.05
C THR A 93 23.63 -15.26 16.58
N ASN A 94 22.99 -16.39 16.34
CA ASN A 94 23.64 -17.62 15.90
C ASN A 94 23.38 -17.86 14.42
N VAL A 95 24.23 -18.69 13.83
CA VAL A 95 24.19 -18.98 12.39
C VAL A 95 24.06 -20.47 12.12
N VAL A 96 23.51 -20.79 10.96
CA VAL A 96 23.38 -22.15 10.44
C VAL A 96 24.75 -22.79 10.20
N ALA A 97 24.93 -24.02 10.68
CA ALA A 97 26.13 -24.83 10.49
C ALA A 97 25.76 -26.29 10.19
N GLU A 98 26.66 -27.03 9.52
CA GLU A 98 26.45 -28.45 9.21
C GLU A 98 26.21 -29.28 10.47
N GLY A 99 25.17 -30.13 10.41
CA GLY A 99 24.78 -31.01 11.49
C GLY A 99 24.22 -30.29 12.71
N LEU A 100 23.80 -29.02 12.58
CA LEU A 100 23.18 -28.28 13.67
C LEU A 100 21.75 -28.80 13.91
N GLU A 101 21.51 -29.32 15.11
CA GLU A 101 20.18 -29.64 15.61
C GLU A 101 19.65 -28.48 16.47
N VAL A 102 18.41 -28.07 16.22
CA VAL A 102 17.72 -26.97 16.91
C VAL A 102 16.44 -27.52 17.52
N PHE A 103 16.21 -27.21 18.79
CA PHE A 103 15.00 -27.55 19.51
C PHE A 103 14.37 -26.26 20.03
N THR A 104 13.15 -25.98 19.58
CA THR A 104 12.41 -24.74 19.87
C THR A 104 11.30 -24.96 20.91
N LYS A 105 10.93 -26.22 21.19
CA LYS A 105 9.75 -26.59 22.01
C LYS A 105 10.05 -27.40 23.27
N THR A 106 11.32 -27.59 23.65
CA THR A 106 11.63 -28.40 24.85
C THR A 106 11.17 -27.72 26.14
N PRO A 107 10.91 -28.48 27.22
CA PRO A 107 10.52 -27.90 28.51
C PRO A 107 11.51 -26.85 29.04
N ASP A 108 12.81 -27.05 28.81
CA ASP A 108 13.84 -26.08 29.21
C ASP A 108 13.73 -24.77 28.42
N VAL A 109 13.45 -24.83 27.12
CA VAL A 109 13.25 -23.63 26.28
C VAL A 109 12.02 -22.86 26.73
N GLN A 110 10.91 -23.56 26.97
CA GLN A 110 9.67 -22.95 27.47
C GLN A 110 9.89 -22.27 28.83
N LYS A 111 10.60 -22.95 29.74
CA LYS A 111 10.94 -22.39 31.06
C LYS A 111 11.80 -21.12 30.96
N VAL A 112 12.77 -21.09 30.04
CA VAL A 112 13.60 -19.89 29.80
C VAL A 112 12.76 -18.75 29.24
N ARG A 113 11.89 -19.01 28.27
CA ARG A 113 11.00 -17.99 27.69
C ARG A 113 10.03 -17.42 28.71
N ALA A 114 9.42 -18.26 29.55
CA ALA A 114 8.55 -17.80 30.63
C ALA A 114 9.29 -16.92 31.66
N GLY A 115 10.55 -17.25 31.97
CA GLY A 115 11.40 -16.41 32.82
C GLY A 115 11.75 -15.07 32.17
N ILE A 116 11.95 -15.03 30.85
CA ILE A 116 12.20 -13.78 30.11
C ILE A 116 10.94 -12.93 30.08
N MET A 117 9.77 -13.53 29.84
CA MET A 117 8.49 -12.82 29.91
C MET A 117 8.23 -12.22 31.29
N ASP A 118 8.55 -12.94 32.37
CA ASP A 118 8.51 -12.37 33.72
C ASP A 118 9.39 -11.09 33.80
N LEU A 119 10.61 -11.13 33.25
CA LEU A 119 11.52 -9.97 33.24
C LEU A 119 11.04 -8.82 32.34
N GLU A 120 10.44 -9.10 31.19
CA GLU A 120 9.90 -8.04 30.31
C GLU A 120 8.67 -7.36 30.94
N LEU A 121 7.87 -8.12 31.71
CA LEU A 121 6.67 -7.62 32.39
C LEU A 121 6.95 -7.01 33.77
N ILE A 122 8.19 -7.12 34.26
CA ILE A 122 8.57 -6.73 35.64
C ILE A 122 8.18 -5.28 35.96
N ASN A 123 8.54 -4.35 35.08
CA ASN A 123 8.25 -2.92 35.18
C ASN A 123 7.18 -2.46 34.17
N HIS A 124 6.71 -3.33 33.28
CA HIS A 124 5.68 -2.97 32.30
C HIS A 124 4.35 -2.62 33.00
N PRO A 125 3.69 -1.52 32.62
CA PRO A 125 2.46 -1.06 33.26
C PRO A 125 1.24 -1.87 32.82
N LEU A 126 0.16 -1.80 33.60
CA LEU A 126 -1.11 -2.48 33.30
C LEU A 126 -2.02 -1.62 32.39
N ASP A 127 -1.44 -1.09 31.32
CA ASP A 127 -2.11 -0.12 30.42
C ASP A 127 -2.87 -0.78 29.28
N CYS A 128 -2.95 -2.12 29.22
CA CYS A 128 -3.53 -2.84 28.07
C CYS A 128 -4.92 -2.32 27.63
N PRO A 129 -5.85 -1.94 28.53
CA PRO A 129 -7.16 -1.41 28.10
C PRO A 129 -7.09 -0.07 27.36
N GLU A 130 -6.15 0.80 27.73
CA GLU A 130 -5.98 2.14 27.12
C GLU A 130 -4.94 2.16 26.00
N CYS A 131 -4.04 1.17 25.96
CA CYS A 131 -3.03 1.00 24.93
C CYS A 131 -3.67 0.73 23.56
N ASP A 132 -3.36 1.55 22.56
CA ASP A 132 -3.79 1.39 21.16
C ASP A 132 -3.04 0.28 20.40
N LYS A 133 -1.92 -0.23 20.94
CA LYS A 133 -1.26 -1.44 20.38
C LYS A 133 -2.01 -2.73 20.78
N ALA A 134 -2.94 -2.66 21.74
CA ALA A 134 -3.66 -3.84 22.19
C ALA A 134 -4.36 -4.55 21.01
N GLY A 135 -4.17 -5.87 20.91
CA GLY A 135 -4.62 -6.67 19.77
C GLY A 135 -3.64 -6.79 18.60
N GLU A 136 -2.56 -5.99 18.57
CA GLU A 136 -1.42 -6.12 17.64
C GLU A 136 -0.08 -6.01 18.39
N CYS A 137 -0.05 -6.45 19.66
CA CYS A 137 1.07 -6.27 20.57
C CYS A 137 1.76 -7.60 20.86
N SER A 138 2.94 -7.82 20.28
CA SER A 138 3.69 -9.06 20.47
C SER A 138 3.98 -9.36 21.95
N LEU A 139 4.09 -8.33 22.81
CA LEU A 139 4.27 -8.56 24.26
C LEU A 139 3.03 -9.17 24.90
N GLN A 140 1.84 -8.77 24.46
CA GLN A 140 0.58 -9.34 24.91
C GLN A 140 0.48 -10.81 24.46
N ASP A 141 0.74 -11.06 23.18
CA ASP A 141 0.61 -12.39 22.58
C ASP A 141 1.63 -13.36 23.19
N TYR A 142 2.89 -12.96 23.32
CA TYR A 142 3.91 -13.80 23.96
C TYR A 142 3.73 -13.97 25.47
N ALA A 143 3.13 -13.00 26.17
CA ALA A 143 2.75 -13.19 27.57
C ALA A 143 1.68 -14.27 27.70
N PHE A 144 0.72 -14.31 26.77
CA PHE A 144 -0.31 -15.35 26.72
C PHE A 144 0.26 -16.73 26.35
N ASP A 145 1.09 -16.80 25.30
CA ASP A 145 1.58 -18.08 24.75
C ASP A 145 2.79 -18.66 25.51
N HIS A 146 3.62 -17.80 26.11
CA HIS A 146 4.91 -18.19 26.66
C HIS A 146 5.16 -17.68 28.08
N GLY A 147 4.28 -16.84 28.64
CA GLY A 147 4.40 -16.31 29.99
C GLY A 147 3.81 -17.22 31.08
N HIS A 148 4.02 -16.83 32.34
CA HIS A 148 3.28 -17.44 33.45
C HIS A 148 1.89 -16.79 33.60
N ALA A 149 0.92 -17.56 34.09
CA ALA A 149 -0.44 -17.08 34.29
C ALA A 149 -0.60 -16.00 35.38
N ALA A 150 0.34 -15.92 36.33
CA ALA A 150 0.30 -14.97 37.43
C ALA A 150 1.67 -14.30 37.63
N SER A 151 1.65 -12.99 37.91
CA SER A 151 2.84 -12.24 38.30
C SER A 151 3.37 -12.73 39.65
N LYS A 152 4.69 -12.82 39.78
CA LYS A 152 5.39 -13.03 41.05
C LYS A 152 5.88 -11.72 41.68
N PHE A 153 5.72 -10.61 40.95
CA PHE A 153 6.20 -9.30 41.34
C PHE A 153 5.07 -8.53 42.01
N ASP A 154 5.30 -8.19 43.28
CA ASP A 154 4.44 -7.35 44.10
C ASP A 154 5.29 -6.21 44.68
N PHE A 155 5.55 -5.21 43.83
CA PHE A 155 6.29 -4.01 44.18
C PHE A 155 5.92 -2.85 43.26
N GLU A 156 6.33 -1.65 43.64
CA GLU A 156 6.14 -0.44 42.84
C GLU A 156 7.02 -0.47 41.59
N LYS A 157 6.38 -0.41 40.42
CA LYS A 157 7.05 -0.44 39.11
C LYS A 157 7.78 0.87 38.82
N VAL A 158 8.89 0.78 38.10
CA VAL A 158 9.62 1.98 37.65
C VAL A 158 8.80 2.76 36.65
N ALA A 159 8.50 4.02 36.97
CA ALA A 159 7.83 4.95 36.06
C ALA A 159 8.83 5.62 35.10
N ALA A 160 8.36 5.93 33.89
CA ALA A 160 9.08 6.69 32.88
C ALA A 160 8.17 7.76 32.28
N HIS A 161 8.76 8.72 31.58
CA HIS A 161 8.04 9.89 31.10
C HIS A 161 7.10 9.56 29.91
N ILE A 162 5.98 10.28 29.84
CA ILE A 162 5.16 10.39 28.63
C ILE A 162 5.45 11.76 28.03
N LYS A 163 5.97 11.82 26.80
CA LYS A 163 6.28 13.10 26.16
C LYS A 163 6.31 13.01 24.63
N PRO A 164 6.10 14.12 23.91
CA PRO A 164 6.36 14.16 22.48
C PRO A 164 7.86 13.99 22.21
N LEU A 165 8.19 13.16 21.22
CA LEU A 165 9.56 13.06 20.68
C LEU A 165 9.74 13.91 19.41
N GLY A 166 8.63 14.39 18.83
CA GLY A 166 8.56 15.27 17.67
C GLY A 166 7.09 15.60 17.38
N ASP A 167 6.81 16.14 16.20
CA ASP A 167 5.48 16.56 15.77
C ASP A 167 4.53 15.37 15.57
N LYS A 168 5.08 14.24 15.14
CA LYS A 168 4.33 13.03 14.74
C LYS A 168 4.24 11.98 15.85
N ILE A 169 5.24 11.94 16.74
CA ILE A 169 5.47 10.78 17.62
C ILE A 169 5.44 11.19 19.08
N THR A 170 4.69 10.44 19.89
CA THR A 170 4.68 10.53 21.36
C THR A 170 5.14 9.20 21.94
N ILE A 171 5.98 9.26 22.97
CA ILE A 171 6.43 8.07 23.70
C ILE A 171 5.67 7.92 25.02
N TRP A 172 5.20 6.70 25.28
CA TRP A 172 4.82 6.21 26.60
C TRP A 172 5.98 5.38 27.14
N GLY A 173 6.93 6.03 27.82
CA GLY A 173 8.20 5.42 28.21
C GLY A 173 8.03 4.19 29.11
N THR A 174 6.98 4.15 29.93
CA THR A 174 6.65 3.02 30.83
C THR A 174 6.36 1.73 30.06
N ARG A 175 5.79 1.84 28.86
CA ARG A 175 5.43 0.68 28.03
C ARG A 175 6.62 0.13 27.24
N CYS A 176 7.77 0.79 27.26
CA CYS A 176 8.94 0.41 26.47
C CYS A 176 9.70 -0.76 27.10
N ILE A 177 9.91 -1.82 26.32
CA ILE A 177 10.75 -2.99 26.69
C ILE A 177 12.21 -2.85 26.24
N GLN A 178 12.64 -1.64 25.87
CA GLN A 178 14.03 -1.31 25.55
C GLN A 178 14.66 -2.21 24.45
N CYS A 179 13.86 -2.74 23.52
CA CYS A 179 14.33 -3.65 22.45
C CYS A 179 15.25 -3.00 21.39
N SER A 180 15.44 -1.67 21.44
CA SER A 180 16.26 -0.86 20.51
C SER A 180 15.85 -0.84 19.04
N ARG A 181 14.71 -1.43 18.62
CA ARG A 181 14.29 -1.41 17.20
C ARG A 181 14.18 0.03 16.66
N CYS A 182 13.58 0.95 17.41
CA CYS A 182 13.41 2.35 17.00
C CYS A 182 14.74 3.12 16.89
N ILE A 183 15.69 2.88 17.80
CA ILE A 183 17.04 3.47 17.74
C ILE A 183 17.73 3.01 16.45
N ARG A 184 17.71 1.71 16.16
CA ARG A 184 18.30 1.16 14.94
C ARG A 184 17.61 1.65 13.67
N VAL A 185 16.30 1.86 13.66
CA VAL A 185 15.64 2.54 12.52
C VAL A 185 16.21 3.95 12.32
N ALA A 186 16.36 4.73 13.41
CA ALA A 186 16.90 6.08 13.32
C ALA A 186 18.38 6.12 12.87
N ASP A 187 19.17 5.11 13.25
CA ASP A 187 20.59 5.02 12.91
C ASP A 187 20.85 4.41 11.53
N GLU A 188 20.13 3.35 11.17
CA GLU A 188 20.44 2.50 10.01
C GLU A 188 19.55 2.82 8.81
N VAL A 189 18.30 3.25 9.05
CA VAL A 189 17.32 3.47 7.97
C VAL A 189 17.30 4.94 7.59
N SER A 190 17.05 5.83 8.56
CA SER A 190 17.09 7.28 8.31
C SER A 190 18.50 7.86 8.45
N GLY A 191 19.43 7.22 9.17
CA GLY A 191 20.79 7.75 9.34
C GLY A 191 20.86 9.08 10.10
N THR A 192 19.81 9.41 10.86
CA THR A 192 19.63 10.71 11.53
C THR A 192 19.89 10.66 13.03
N SER A 193 19.91 9.45 13.60
CA SER A 193 20.35 9.13 14.97
C SER A 193 19.73 9.99 16.07
N GLU A 194 18.45 10.35 15.97
CA GLU A 194 17.80 11.19 16.98
C GLU A 194 17.47 10.44 18.27
N LEU A 195 17.25 9.13 18.21
CA LEU A 195 16.87 8.30 19.37
C LEU A 195 18.08 7.60 19.97
N CYS A 196 18.17 7.55 21.30
CA CYS A 196 19.20 6.80 22.00
C CYS A 196 18.70 6.22 23.32
N PHE A 197 19.56 5.40 23.94
CA PHE A 197 19.40 5.03 25.35
C PHE A 197 19.90 6.14 26.25
N VAL A 198 19.11 6.49 27.27
CA VAL A 198 19.48 7.39 28.36
C VAL A 198 19.44 6.61 29.66
N ASN A 199 20.37 6.90 30.58
CA ASN A 199 20.62 6.17 31.83
C ASN A 199 21.15 4.72 31.61
N ARG A 200 21.11 3.91 32.67
CA ARG A 200 21.61 2.53 32.71
C ARG A 200 20.78 1.68 33.68
N GLY A 201 20.66 0.38 33.39
CA GLY A 201 19.98 -0.59 34.25
C GLY A 201 18.47 -0.52 34.08
N ASP A 202 17.73 -0.77 35.17
CA ASP A 202 16.27 -0.68 35.22
C ASP A 202 15.72 0.74 35.00
N ARG A 203 16.58 1.77 35.06
CA ARG A 203 16.25 3.18 34.80
C ARG A 203 16.52 3.63 33.37
N THR A 204 16.92 2.71 32.48
CA THR A 204 17.16 3.03 31.07
C THR A 204 15.86 3.44 30.38
N VAL A 205 15.90 4.56 29.67
CA VAL A 205 14.78 5.05 28.85
C VAL A 205 15.23 5.31 27.43
N ILE A 206 14.31 5.21 26.48
CA ILE A 206 14.54 5.67 25.10
C ILE A 206 14.12 7.12 25.05
N ASP A 207 14.99 7.97 24.51
CA ASP A 207 14.72 9.41 24.43
C ASP A 207 15.47 10.04 23.24
N VAL A 208 15.13 11.27 22.92
CA VAL A 208 15.87 12.13 22.01
C VAL A 208 17.03 12.82 22.73
N PHE A 209 18.25 12.75 22.17
CA PHE A 209 19.43 13.38 22.77
C PHE A 209 20.34 14.03 21.70
N PRO A 210 20.84 15.26 21.90
CA PRO A 210 20.58 16.20 22.99
C PRO A 210 19.30 17.05 22.73
N GLY A 211 18.12 16.41 22.64
CA GLY A 211 16.84 17.10 22.46
C GLY A 211 16.44 17.41 21.01
N LYS A 212 17.14 16.83 20.02
CA LYS A 212 16.75 16.93 18.60
C LYS A 212 15.48 16.10 18.37
N PRO A 213 14.36 16.69 17.93
CA PRO A 213 13.13 15.93 17.75
C PRO A 213 13.22 14.96 16.55
N ILE A 214 12.48 13.85 16.63
CA ILE A 214 12.40 12.85 15.56
C ILE A 214 11.37 13.25 14.49
N ASP A 215 11.73 14.25 13.69
CA ASP A 215 10.84 14.81 12.66
C ASP A 215 11.28 14.50 11.23
N ASN A 216 12.26 13.61 11.05
CA ASN A 216 12.69 13.19 9.72
C ASN A 216 11.56 12.51 8.89
N PRO A 217 11.67 12.47 7.55
CA PRO A 217 10.63 11.90 6.66
C PRO A 217 10.39 10.38 6.78
N LEU A 218 11.11 9.68 7.64
CA LEU A 218 10.98 8.24 7.90
C LEU A 218 10.63 7.94 9.36
N ALA A 219 10.33 8.97 10.16
CA ALA A 219 10.18 8.85 11.61
C ALA A 219 9.12 7.84 12.02
N VAL A 220 7.99 7.76 11.30
CA VAL A 220 6.85 6.90 11.68
C VAL A 220 7.19 5.42 11.52
N ASN A 221 8.24 5.04 10.77
CA ASN A 221 8.73 3.66 10.76
C ASN A 221 9.15 3.19 12.16
N THR A 222 9.59 4.10 13.05
CA THR A 222 9.92 3.76 14.45
C THR A 222 8.72 3.31 15.27
N VAL A 223 7.52 3.81 14.94
CA VAL A 223 6.25 3.41 15.56
C VAL A 223 5.84 2.02 15.08
N GLU A 224 5.99 1.75 13.78
CA GLU A 224 5.60 0.47 13.17
C GLU A 224 6.45 -0.68 13.68
N VAL A 225 7.78 -0.51 13.71
CA VAL A 225 8.69 -1.58 14.20
C VAL A 225 8.56 -1.82 15.71
N CYS A 226 7.92 -0.92 16.46
CA CYS A 226 7.80 -1.05 17.91
C CYS A 226 6.89 -2.24 18.26
N PRO A 227 7.40 -3.29 18.93
CA PRO A 227 6.62 -4.50 19.24
C PRO A 227 5.62 -4.28 20.39
N VAL A 228 5.62 -3.08 20.97
CA VAL A 228 4.83 -2.70 22.15
C VAL A 228 4.22 -1.33 21.95
N GLY A 229 3.30 -0.94 22.83
CA GLY A 229 2.62 0.35 22.77
C GLY A 229 3.42 1.56 23.25
N ALA A 230 4.74 1.57 23.10
CA ALA A 230 5.60 2.64 23.61
C ALA A 230 5.66 3.85 22.67
N LEU A 231 5.94 3.64 21.39
CA LEU A 231 5.98 4.73 20.39
C LEU A 231 4.66 4.81 19.65
N LYS A 232 4.12 6.02 19.51
CA LYS A 232 2.77 6.23 18.99
C LYS A 232 2.70 7.36 17.99
N ASN A 233 2.06 7.07 16.86
CA ASN A 233 1.68 8.07 15.88
C ASN A 233 0.46 8.84 16.39
N ARG A 234 0.61 10.16 16.53
CA ARG A 234 -0.46 11.06 16.99
C ARG A 234 -1.68 11.06 16.06
N ASP A 235 -1.50 10.72 14.78
CA ASP A 235 -2.58 10.68 13.79
C ASP A 235 -3.59 9.55 14.01
N PHE A 236 -3.11 8.39 14.49
CA PHE A 236 -3.93 7.19 14.71
C PHE A 236 -4.34 6.99 16.18
N LEU A 237 -3.72 7.75 17.09
CA LEU A 237 -3.93 7.61 18.53
C LEU A 237 -5.41 7.78 18.90
N TYR A 238 -6.00 6.72 19.48
CA TYR A 238 -7.40 6.65 19.90
C TYR A 238 -8.45 6.73 18.78
N THR A 239 -8.04 6.56 17.52
CA THR A 239 -8.97 6.56 16.38
C THR A 239 -9.77 5.26 16.30
N ALA A 240 -9.11 4.10 16.48
CA ALA A 240 -9.73 2.78 16.37
C ALA A 240 -9.01 1.74 17.24
N ARG A 241 -9.65 0.57 17.39
CA ARG A 241 -8.99 -0.66 17.86
C ARG A 241 -8.75 -1.55 16.64
N VAL A 242 -7.65 -2.28 16.64
CA VAL A 242 -7.16 -2.99 15.45
C VAL A 242 -8.10 -4.11 15.00
N TRP A 243 -8.77 -4.80 15.93
CA TRP A 243 -9.79 -5.81 15.60
C TRP A 243 -11.07 -5.25 14.96
N ASN A 244 -11.24 -3.92 14.90
CA ASN A 244 -12.35 -3.27 14.19
C ASN A 244 -11.94 -2.79 12.79
N LEU A 245 -10.68 -2.93 12.39
CA LEU A 245 -10.17 -2.43 11.13
C LEU A 245 -10.32 -3.48 10.04
N ASP A 246 -10.72 -3.03 8.86
CA ASP A 246 -10.57 -3.79 7.62
C ASP A 246 -9.16 -3.52 7.07
N GLU A 247 -8.34 -4.56 7.04
CA GLU A 247 -6.96 -4.49 6.58
C GLU A 247 -6.83 -5.02 5.15
N MET A 248 -6.36 -4.19 4.22
CA MET A 248 -6.21 -4.58 2.82
C MET A 248 -4.84 -4.22 2.25
N PRO A 249 -4.23 -5.10 1.43
CA PRO A 249 -3.00 -4.77 0.71
C PRO A 249 -3.28 -3.67 -0.32
N GLY A 250 -2.37 -2.71 -0.43
CA GLY A 250 -2.43 -1.60 -1.38
C GLY A 250 -1.06 -1.20 -1.92
N THR A 251 -1.07 -0.13 -2.70
CA THR A 251 0.13 0.51 -3.26
C THR A 251 0.02 2.03 -3.08
N CYS A 252 1.12 2.67 -2.69
CA CYS A 252 1.19 4.10 -2.46
C CYS A 252 1.13 4.87 -3.80
N GLY A 253 0.11 5.72 -3.96
CA GLY A 253 -0.10 6.54 -5.15
C GLY A 253 0.56 7.92 -5.15
N LEU A 254 1.45 8.22 -4.19
CA LEU A 254 1.92 9.59 -3.93
C LEU A 254 3.27 9.96 -4.55
N CYS A 255 4.04 8.99 -5.06
CA CYS A 255 5.26 9.26 -5.80
C CYS A 255 5.63 8.10 -6.71
N ALA A 256 6.59 8.32 -7.60
CA ALA A 256 7.03 7.34 -8.58
C ALA A 256 7.77 6.13 -7.97
N LYS A 257 8.00 6.07 -6.65
CA LYS A 257 8.52 4.85 -6.02
C LYS A 257 7.47 3.73 -6.02
N GLY A 258 6.19 4.09 -5.82
CA GLY A 258 5.08 3.13 -5.79
C GLY A 258 5.21 2.09 -4.67
N CYS A 259 5.52 2.48 -3.44
CA CYS A 259 5.73 1.54 -2.32
C CYS A 259 4.51 0.63 -2.09
N SER A 260 4.77 -0.62 -1.74
CA SER A 260 3.72 -1.54 -1.27
C SER A 260 3.25 -1.15 0.14
N THR A 261 1.93 -1.14 0.35
CA THR A 261 1.31 -0.68 1.60
C THR A 261 0.26 -1.67 2.13
N ARG A 262 -0.09 -1.53 3.41
CA ARG A 262 -1.33 -2.04 4.00
C ARG A 262 -2.18 -0.83 4.38
N VAL A 263 -3.40 -0.79 3.84
CA VAL A 263 -4.37 0.27 4.11
C VAL A 263 -5.39 -0.29 5.09
N ASP A 264 -5.43 0.31 6.28
CA ASP A 264 -6.46 -0.01 7.26
C ASP A 264 -7.61 0.97 7.12
N SER A 265 -8.84 0.46 7.15
CA SER A 265 -10.04 1.27 7.10
C SER A 265 -11.04 0.93 8.19
N LEU A 266 -11.87 1.91 8.55
CA LEU A 266 -12.97 1.75 9.49
C LEU A 266 -14.20 2.44 8.91
N LYS A 267 -15.28 1.67 8.69
CA LYS A 267 -16.57 2.19 8.17
C LYS A 267 -16.40 3.00 6.87
N GLY A 268 -15.61 2.47 5.93
CA GLY A 268 -15.39 3.12 4.63
C GLY A 268 -14.55 4.41 4.70
N LYS A 269 -13.69 4.55 5.71
CA LYS A 269 -12.71 5.64 5.80
C LYS A 269 -11.34 5.08 6.10
N VAL A 270 -10.30 5.58 5.42
CA VAL A 270 -8.91 5.18 5.70
C VAL A 270 -8.55 5.70 7.09
N THR A 271 -8.02 4.85 7.95
CA THR A 271 -7.57 5.25 9.29
C THR A 271 -6.06 5.18 9.44
N ARG A 272 -5.38 4.28 8.71
CA ARG A 272 -3.94 4.07 8.86
C ARG A 272 -3.27 3.55 7.59
N VAL A 273 -2.22 4.27 7.21
CA VAL A 273 -1.12 4.01 6.25
C VAL A 273 0.05 3.12 6.74
N MET A 274 0.15 1.81 6.46
CA MET A 274 1.35 1.02 6.85
C MET A 274 2.18 0.52 5.68
N ALA A 275 3.46 0.25 5.95
CA ALA A 275 4.31 -0.41 4.98
C ALA A 275 3.89 -1.87 4.84
N ARG A 276 4.02 -2.41 3.63
CA ARG A 276 3.98 -3.85 3.38
C ARG A 276 5.32 -4.24 2.80
N GLU A 277 5.82 -5.41 3.22
CA GLU A 277 7.08 -5.93 2.72
C GLU A 277 7.03 -6.11 1.19
N ASN A 278 8.02 -5.55 0.51
CA ASN A 278 8.29 -5.79 -0.90
C ASN A 278 9.79 -5.60 -1.19
N PRO A 279 10.58 -6.69 -1.24
CA PRO A 279 12.04 -6.64 -1.44
C PRO A 279 12.48 -6.04 -2.78
N ASN A 280 11.55 -5.89 -3.72
CA ASN A 280 11.83 -5.31 -5.03
C ASN A 280 11.48 -3.81 -5.08
N VAL A 281 10.80 -3.25 -4.09
CA VAL A 281 10.37 -1.84 -4.12
C VAL A 281 10.83 -1.11 -2.88
N ASN A 282 10.24 -1.40 -1.73
CA ASN A 282 10.41 -0.60 -0.52
C ASN A 282 10.98 -1.39 0.67
N ASP A 283 11.41 -2.63 0.45
CA ASP A 283 11.84 -3.57 1.48
C ASP A 283 10.79 -3.64 2.58
N PHE A 284 11.03 -3.04 3.74
CA PHE A 284 10.12 -3.00 4.88
C PHE A 284 9.54 -1.59 5.16
N TRP A 285 9.98 -0.57 4.42
CA TRP A 285 9.86 0.82 4.84
C TRP A 285 8.84 1.59 4.03
N LEU A 286 8.29 2.65 4.62
CA LEU A 286 7.42 3.61 3.93
C LEU A 286 7.69 5.00 4.47
N CYS A 287 7.75 6.00 3.59
CA CYS A 287 7.97 7.38 3.99
C CYS A 287 6.73 7.97 4.69
N ASP A 288 6.95 8.98 5.52
CA ASP A 288 5.89 9.63 6.29
C ASP A 288 4.84 10.26 5.39
N ARG A 289 5.20 10.75 4.19
CA ARG A 289 4.23 11.19 3.19
C ARG A 289 3.28 10.05 2.80
N GLY A 290 3.83 8.88 2.44
CA GLY A 290 3.07 7.67 2.15
C GLY A 290 2.13 7.22 3.27
N ARG A 291 2.46 7.57 4.52
CA ARG A 291 1.73 7.15 5.73
C ARG A 291 0.66 8.12 6.18
N LEU A 292 0.90 9.42 6.02
CA LEU A 292 0.12 10.48 6.68
C LEU A 292 -0.71 11.31 5.70
N ASP A 293 -0.37 11.28 4.40
CA ASP A 293 -1.01 12.06 3.35
C ASP A 293 -2.20 11.30 2.72
N TYR A 294 -2.95 10.53 3.50
CA TYR A 294 -4.15 9.82 3.04
C TYR A 294 -5.43 10.64 3.26
N LYS A 295 -5.35 11.78 3.97
CA LYS A 295 -6.52 12.53 4.45
C LYS A 295 -7.40 13.07 3.35
N TRP A 296 -6.85 13.36 2.17
CA TRP A 296 -7.62 13.80 0.99
C TRP A 296 -8.56 12.70 0.48
N ILE A 297 -8.26 11.42 0.70
CA ILE A 297 -9.17 10.29 0.38
C ILE A 297 -10.46 10.43 1.20
N ASN A 298 -10.33 10.81 2.47
CA ASN A 298 -11.44 11.00 3.40
C ASN A 298 -12.04 12.41 3.34
N SER A 299 -11.72 13.20 2.32
CA SER A 299 -12.16 14.59 2.19
C SER A 299 -13.68 14.71 2.34
N PRO A 300 -14.22 15.69 3.09
CA PRO A 300 -15.66 15.93 3.13
C PRO A 300 -16.19 16.47 1.78
N LYS A 301 -15.30 16.80 0.83
CA LYS A 301 -15.66 17.29 -0.50
C LYS A 301 -15.90 16.17 -1.50
N ARG A 302 -15.80 14.88 -1.10
CA ARG A 302 -16.08 13.74 -1.97
C ARG A 302 -17.45 13.85 -2.63
N ILE A 303 -17.55 13.43 -3.89
CA ILE A 303 -18.77 13.45 -4.69
C ILE A 303 -19.20 12.03 -5.02
N ASP A 304 -20.49 11.74 -4.81
CA ASP A 304 -21.05 10.41 -5.04
C ASP A 304 -22.00 10.38 -6.25
N LEU A 305 -22.50 11.55 -6.68
CA LEU A 305 -23.38 11.72 -7.83
C LEU A 305 -22.81 12.73 -8.84
N PRO A 306 -23.13 12.57 -10.14
CA PRO A 306 -22.84 13.58 -11.14
C PRO A 306 -23.39 14.94 -10.74
N HIS A 307 -22.70 15.99 -11.15
CA HIS A 307 -23.15 17.34 -10.87
C HIS A 307 -22.76 18.30 -11.99
N THR A 308 -23.48 19.40 -12.02
CA THR A 308 -23.36 20.49 -12.99
C THR A 308 -23.24 21.80 -12.22
N LYS A 309 -23.04 22.92 -12.95
CA LYS A 309 -23.12 24.28 -12.39
C LYS A 309 -24.44 24.58 -11.67
N SER A 310 -25.52 23.88 -12.04
CA SER A 310 -26.84 24.07 -11.44
C SER A 310 -27.11 23.13 -10.26
N GLY A 311 -26.16 22.25 -9.92
CA GLY A 311 -26.27 21.31 -8.81
C GLY A 311 -26.13 19.84 -9.21
N THR A 312 -26.38 18.97 -8.25
CA THR A 312 -26.32 17.50 -8.40
C THR A 312 -27.41 16.99 -9.33
N VAL A 313 -27.08 16.03 -10.19
CA VAL A 313 -28.00 15.39 -11.14
C VAL A 313 -27.88 13.86 -11.03
N GLY A 314 -28.91 13.14 -11.47
CA GLY A 314 -28.86 11.67 -11.52
C GLY A 314 -27.89 11.14 -12.58
N TRP A 315 -27.43 9.90 -12.43
CA TRP A 315 -26.48 9.24 -13.33
C TRP A 315 -26.87 9.27 -14.80
N GLN A 316 -28.14 8.97 -15.11
CA GLN A 316 -28.64 9.01 -16.48
C GLN A 316 -28.42 10.40 -17.11
N LYS A 317 -28.84 11.47 -16.40
CA LYS A 317 -28.64 12.83 -16.90
C LYS A 317 -27.17 13.22 -16.97
N GLY A 318 -26.36 12.75 -16.02
CA GLY A 318 -24.91 12.91 -16.05
C GLY A 318 -24.28 12.34 -17.32
N TYR A 319 -24.63 11.10 -17.68
CA TYR A 319 -24.15 10.45 -18.90
C TYR A 319 -24.65 11.14 -20.17
N GLU A 320 -25.91 11.57 -20.22
CA GLU A 320 -26.44 12.34 -21.35
C GLU A 320 -25.63 13.62 -21.59
N LEU A 321 -25.39 14.42 -20.54
CA LEU A 321 -24.61 15.65 -20.62
C LEU A 321 -23.15 15.39 -21.00
N ALA A 322 -22.56 14.31 -20.47
CA ALA A 322 -21.20 13.92 -20.82
C ALA A 322 -21.12 13.52 -22.29
N ALA A 323 -22.07 12.72 -22.79
CA ALA A 323 -22.14 12.31 -24.19
C ALA A 323 -22.35 13.50 -25.13
N GLU A 324 -23.22 14.45 -24.78
CA GLU A 324 -23.39 15.71 -25.52
C GLU A 324 -22.06 16.47 -25.63
N GLY A 325 -21.36 16.62 -24.50
CA GLY A 325 -20.06 17.30 -24.47
C GLY A 325 -18.96 16.56 -25.25
N LEU A 326 -18.93 15.23 -25.19
CA LEU A 326 -17.98 14.41 -25.94
C LEU A 326 -18.29 14.42 -27.45
N LYS A 327 -19.55 14.40 -27.86
CA LYS A 327 -19.95 14.56 -29.27
C LYS A 327 -19.56 15.94 -29.82
N ALA A 328 -19.71 17.00 -29.02
CA ALA A 328 -19.24 18.32 -29.40
C ALA A 328 -17.71 18.35 -29.60
N ALA A 329 -16.96 17.58 -28.81
CA ALA A 329 -15.53 17.40 -29.01
C ALA A 329 -15.21 16.66 -30.33
N ALA A 330 -15.91 15.55 -30.61
CA ALA A 330 -15.76 14.79 -31.84
C ALA A 330 -16.15 15.56 -33.11
N ALA A 331 -17.12 16.48 -33.01
CA ALA A 331 -17.53 17.34 -34.12
C ALA A 331 -16.49 18.42 -34.47
N ASN A 332 -15.60 18.77 -33.54
CA ASN A 332 -14.56 19.78 -33.76
C ASN A 332 -13.23 19.33 -33.12
N PRO A 333 -12.60 18.26 -33.63
CA PRO A 333 -11.44 17.65 -32.99
C PRO A 333 -10.23 18.59 -32.95
N GLY A 334 -10.08 19.47 -33.94
CA GLY A 334 -8.97 20.43 -34.01
C GLY A 334 -8.97 21.48 -32.91
N LYS A 335 -10.13 21.75 -32.29
CA LYS A 335 -10.28 22.64 -31.12
C LYS A 335 -10.64 21.89 -29.83
N SER A 336 -10.47 20.58 -29.84
CA SER A 336 -10.83 19.73 -28.70
C SER A 336 -9.58 19.19 -28.05
N TRP A 337 -9.62 19.08 -26.72
CA TRP A 337 -8.49 18.69 -25.90
C TRP A 337 -8.91 17.61 -24.91
N ALA A 338 -8.04 16.63 -24.67
CA ALA A 338 -8.24 15.59 -23.69
C ALA A 338 -7.14 15.65 -22.64
N ILE A 339 -7.49 15.77 -21.37
CA ILE A 339 -6.56 15.90 -20.26
C ILE A 339 -6.62 14.62 -19.41
N ALA A 340 -5.53 13.86 -19.40
CA ALA A 340 -5.30 12.75 -18.48
C ALA A 340 -4.47 13.23 -17.28
N ASN A 341 -4.24 12.36 -16.30
CA ASN A 341 -3.30 12.64 -15.21
C ASN A 341 -2.31 11.50 -14.97
N ALA A 342 -1.15 11.84 -14.39
CA ALA A 342 -0.05 10.89 -14.19
C ALA A 342 -0.22 9.93 -12.99
N ALA A 343 -1.36 9.96 -12.31
CA ALA A 343 -1.75 9.01 -11.28
C ALA A 343 -2.79 7.97 -11.76
N MET A 344 -3.35 8.12 -12.97
CA MET A 344 -4.25 7.14 -13.57
C MET A 344 -3.61 5.77 -13.65
N THR A 345 -4.40 4.72 -13.45
CA THR A 345 -3.98 3.33 -13.66
C THR A 345 -3.70 3.07 -15.14
N ASN A 346 -2.90 2.06 -15.45
CA ASN A 346 -2.64 1.67 -16.84
C ASN A 346 -3.93 1.30 -17.59
N GLU A 347 -4.89 0.71 -16.89
CA GLU A 347 -6.21 0.32 -17.40
C GLU A 347 -7.04 1.56 -17.74
N GLU A 348 -7.06 2.57 -16.86
CA GLU A 348 -7.71 3.86 -17.14
C GLU A 348 -7.01 4.59 -18.30
N LEU A 349 -5.66 4.63 -18.34
CA LEU A 349 -4.91 5.27 -19.43
C LEU A 349 -5.22 4.63 -20.78
N PHE A 350 -5.33 3.29 -20.83
CA PHE A 350 -5.68 2.57 -22.05
C PHE A 350 -7.11 2.87 -22.53
N LEU A 351 -8.09 2.82 -21.62
CA LEU A 351 -9.48 3.13 -21.97
C LEU A 351 -9.66 4.61 -22.32
N PHE A 352 -8.95 5.50 -21.63
CA PHE A 352 -8.88 6.92 -21.95
C PHE A 352 -8.33 7.13 -23.35
N LYS A 353 -7.23 6.47 -23.71
CA LYS A 353 -6.67 6.54 -25.05
C LYS A 353 -7.67 6.08 -26.11
N LYS A 354 -8.35 4.96 -25.90
CA LYS A 354 -9.41 4.48 -26.81
C LYS A 354 -10.53 5.51 -26.99
N LEU A 355 -10.97 6.12 -25.89
CA LEU A 355 -11.99 7.15 -25.92
C LEU A 355 -11.53 8.36 -26.74
N VAL A 356 -10.32 8.86 -26.47
CA VAL A 356 -9.73 9.99 -27.20
C VAL A 356 -9.54 9.69 -28.68
N ASP A 357 -9.03 8.51 -29.02
CA ASP A 357 -8.85 8.07 -30.40
C ASP A 357 -10.21 7.98 -31.13
N LYS A 358 -11.26 7.50 -30.47
CA LYS A 358 -12.64 7.45 -31.00
C LYS A 358 -13.22 8.85 -31.24
N LEU A 359 -12.90 9.82 -30.38
CA LEU A 359 -13.29 11.22 -30.58
C LEU A 359 -12.49 11.91 -31.68
N GLY A 360 -11.44 11.28 -32.23
CA GLY A 360 -10.54 11.89 -33.21
C GLY A 360 -9.71 13.05 -32.65
N VAL A 361 -9.56 13.15 -31.33
CA VAL A 361 -8.86 14.24 -30.66
C VAL A 361 -7.36 13.92 -30.60
N SER A 362 -6.53 14.74 -31.23
CA SER A 362 -5.07 14.58 -31.19
C SER A 362 -4.39 15.36 -30.06
N ASN A 363 -5.07 16.35 -29.47
CA ASN A 363 -4.49 17.22 -28.45
C ASN A 363 -4.65 16.59 -27.06
N VAL A 364 -3.63 15.82 -26.64
CA VAL A 364 -3.59 15.16 -25.33
C VAL A 364 -2.68 15.91 -24.37
N VAL A 365 -3.18 16.17 -23.18
CA VAL A 365 -2.48 16.81 -22.07
C VAL A 365 -2.39 15.82 -20.94
N VAL A 366 -1.26 15.81 -20.23
CA VAL A 366 -1.15 15.05 -18.99
C VAL A 366 -0.80 16.01 -17.88
N MET A 367 -1.70 16.18 -16.93
CA MET A 367 -1.38 16.89 -15.68
C MET A 367 -0.69 15.96 -14.69
N SER A 368 0.12 16.53 -13.81
CA SER A 368 0.88 15.78 -12.82
C SER A 368 0.91 16.51 -11.49
N GLU A 369 1.04 15.75 -10.41
CA GLU A 369 1.46 16.27 -9.11
C GLU A 369 2.84 16.95 -9.25
N PRO A 370 3.10 18.03 -8.50
CA PRO A 370 4.41 18.65 -8.47
C PRO A 370 5.46 17.68 -7.94
N ASP A 371 6.71 17.93 -8.32
CA ASP A 371 7.83 17.24 -7.72
C ASP A 371 7.89 17.51 -6.22
N VAL A 372 8.25 16.47 -5.47
CA VAL A 372 8.51 16.53 -4.05
C VAL A 372 9.99 16.41 -3.75
N ALA A 373 10.37 16.71 -2.51
CA ALA A 373 11.74 16.51 -2.08
C ALA A 373 12.14 15.03 -2.25
N PRO A 374 13.17 14.71 -3.05
CA PRO A 374 13.66 13.35 -3.17
C PRO A 374 14.19 12.89 -1.81
N LEU A 375 14.04 11.60 -1.53
CA LEU A 375 14.54 10.99 -0.31
C LEU A 375 15.74 10.13 -0.66
N ASP A 376 16.87 10.39 -0.01
CA ASP A 376 18.09 9.59 -0.15
C ASP A 376 18.64 9.29 1.24
N PHE A 377 18.06 8.27 1.88
CA PHE A 377 18.47 7.79 3.18
C PHE A 377 19.16 6.42 3.05
N PRO A 378 20.01 6.01 4.01
CA PRO A 378 20.74 4.75 3.93
C PRO A 378 19.84 3.53 3.69
N GLY A 379 18.69 3.45 4.35
CA GLY A 379 17.75 2.35 4.22
C GLY A 379 16.52 2.62 3.33
N PHE A 380 16.39 3.82 2.75
CA PHE A 380 15.23 4.13 1.91
C PHE A 380 15.49 5.25 0.91
N LYS A 381 15.09 5.03 -0.33
CA LYS A 381 15.19 6.03 -1.41
C LYS A 381 13.86 6.21 -2.12
N ALA A 382 13.53 7.45 -2.45
CA ALA A 382 12.39 7.79 -3.29
C ALA A 382 12.74 8.94 -4.24
N PRO A 383 12.31 8.88 -5.51
CA PRO A 383 12.54 9.93 -6.48
C PRO A 383 11.74 11.20 -6.13
N ALA A 384 12.12 12.32 -6.75
CA ALA A 384 11.40 13.58 -6.63
C ALA A 384 10.01 13.53 -7.28
N ASP A 385 9.83 12.67 -8.29
CA ASP A 385 8.58 12.61 -9.04
C ASP A 385 7.40 12.20 -8.16
N GLY A 386 6.45 13.11 -8.00
CA GLY A 386 5.25 12.96 -7.19
C GLY A 386 4.15 12.07 -7.78
N ASN A 387 4.41 11.36 -8.88
CA ASN A 387 3.37 10.67 -9.65
C ASN A 387 3.63 9.17 -9.73
N ALA A 388 2.64 8.36 -9.38
CA ALA A 388 2.80 6.91 -9.29
C ALA A 388 2.97 6.20 -10.64
N ASN A 389 2.52 6.81 -11.75
CA ASN A 389 2.41 6.12 -13.04
C ASN A 389 2.95 6.90 -14.25
N ARG A 390 4.01 7.70 -14.10
CA ARG A 390 4.65 8.32 -15.28
C ARG A 390 5.13 7.29 -16.30
N GLY A 391 5.59 6.12 -15.86
CA GLY A 391 5.97 5.03 -16.75
C GLY A 391 4.81 4.58 -17.64
N GLY A 392 3.63 4.40 -17.05
CA GLY A 392 2.40 4.06 -17.78
C GLY A 392 1.98 5.14 -18.77
N VAL A 393 2.05 6.42 -18.36
CA VAL A 393 1.75 7.56 -19.24
C VAL A 393 2.68 7.58 -20.47
N ALA A 394 3.99 7.45 -20.26
CA ALA A 394 4.96 7.49 -21.35
C ALA A 394 4.73 6.35 -22.35
N ILE A 395 4.40 5.15 -21.86
CA ILE A 395 4.18 3.96 -22.70
C ILE A 395 2.83 4.02 -23.43
N LEU A 396 1.75 4.38 -22.73
CA LEU A 396 0.39 4.28 -23.26
C LEU A 396 -0.07 5.54 -24.00
N LEU A 397 0.32 6.72 -23.53
CA LEU A 397 -0.05 8.01 -24.14
C LEU A 397 1.07 8.63 -24.97
N GLY A 398 2.30 8.12 -24.88
CA GLY A 398 3.45 8.69 -25.60
C GLY A 398 3.89 10.06 -25.06
N VAL A 399 3.50 10.41 -23.84
CA VAL A 399 3.81 11.71 -23.22
C VAL A 399 4.93 11.54 -22.18
N SER A 400 6.09 12.14 -22.46
CA SER A 400 7.23 12.14 -21.52
C SER A 400 7.36 13.45 -20.73
N ASP A 401 6.91 14.58 -21.30
CA ASP A 401 6.98 15.90 -20.68
C ASP A 401 5.56 16.45 -20.41
N CYS A 402 5.03 16.12 -19.24
CA CYS A 402 3.71 16.58 -18.80
C CYS A 402 3.61 18.12 -18.77
N ALA A 403 4.66 18.79 -18.29
CA ALA A 403 4.66 20.25 -18.13
C ALA A 403 4.57 20.96 -19.49
N ALA A 404 5.30 20.46 -20.50
CA ALA A 404 5.19 20.97 -21.86
C ALA A 404 3.76 20.83 -22.42
N THR A 405 3.08 19.71 -22.17
CA THR A 405 1.68 19.54 -22.64
C THR A 405 0.72 20.49 -21.95
N VAL A 406 0.90 20.77 -20.64
CA VAL A 406 0.07 21.74 -19.90
C VAL A 406 0.31 23.16 -20.42
N GLN A 407 1.57 23.52 -20.70
CA GLN A 407 1.90 24.82 -21.28
C GLN A 407 1.25 25.01 -22.66
N GLN A 408 1.37 24.00 -23.54
CA GLN A 408 0.74 24.03 -24.87
C GLN A 408 -0.78 24.22 -24.78
N PHE A 409 -1.43 23.55 -23.83
CA PHE A 409 -2.85 23.72 -23.58
C PHE A 409 -3.20 25.14 -23.12
N ALA A 410 -2.45 25.69 -22.16
CA ALA A 410 -2.67 27.05 -21.69
C ALA A 410 -2.52 28.08 -22.83
N GLU A 411 -1.53 27.90 -23.71
CA GLU A 411 -1.34 28.74 -24.89
C GLU A 411 -2.49 28.59 -25.91
N ALA A 412 -3.01 27.38 -26.11
CA ALA A 412 -4.15 27.14 -26.98
C ALA A 412 -5.44 27.79 -26.44
N CYS A 413 -5.69 27.69 -25.13
CA CYS A 413 -6.78 28.40 -24.47
C CYS A 413 -6.67 29.93 -24.68
N ALA A 414 -5.47 30.49 -24.53
CA ALA A 414 -5.25 31.92 -24.74
C ALA A 414 -5.48 32.38 -26.20
N LYS A 415 -5.24 31.49 -27.18
CA LYS A 415 -5.44 31.76 -28.62
C LYS A 415 -6.87 31.51 -29.10
N GLY A 416 -7.72 30.85 -28.31
CA GLY A 416 -9.06 30.47 -28.75
C GLY A 416 -9.11 29.13 -29.52
N ASP A 417 -8.08 28.30 -29.35
CA ASP A 417 -7.89 27.01 -30.02
C ASP A 417 -8.28 25.81 -29.13
N ALA A 418 -8.89 26.07 -27.97
CA ALA A 418 -9.44 25.06 -27.06
C ALA A 418 -10.89 25.42 -26.70
N GLU A 419 -11.86 24.78 -27.38
CA GLU A 419 -13.30 25.02 -27.16
C GLU A 419 -13.97 23.91 -26.35
N ASN A 420 -13.62 22.65 -26.62
CA ASN A 420 -14.14 21.49 -25.91
C ASN A 420 -13.00 20.80 -25.14
N VAL A 421 -13.22 20.46 -23.88
CA VAL A 421 -12.23 19.76 -23.07
C VAL A 421 -12.84 18.61 -22.30
N PHE A 422 -12.27 17.41 -22.47
CA PHE A 422 -12.52 16.27 -21.60
C PHE A 422 -11.39 16.17 -20.58
N VAL A 423 -11.70 16.21 -19.28
CA VAL A 423 -10.71 16.23 -18.20
C VAL A 423 -10.91 15.04 -17.26
N TRP A 424 -9.94 14.13 -17.25
CA TRP A 424 -9.82 13.10 -16.23
C TRP A 424 -8.98 13.62 -15.06
N ALA A 425 -9.66 14.27 -14.11
CA ALA A 425 -9.06 14.69 -12.85
C ALA A 425 -8.83 13.50 -11.92
N GLY A 426 -8.61 13.77 -10.63
CA GLY A 426 -8.34 12.73 -9.65
C GLY A 426 -6.87 12.62 -9.19
N LEU A 427 -6.12 13.73 -9.28
CA LEU A 427 -4.84 13.84 -8.57
C LEU A 427 -5.08 13.98 -7.05
N PRO A 428 -4.22 13.38 -6.19
CA PRO A 428 -4.32 13.48 -4.73
C PRO A 428 -4.60 14.89 -4.17
N HIS A 429 -3.90 15.91 -4.70
CA HIS A 429 -4.03 17.30 -4.25
C HIS A 429 -4.91 18.17 -5.16
N GLY A 430 -5.66 17.52 -6.06
CA GLY A 430 -6.56 18.17 -7.00
C GLY A 430 -5.87 18.68 -8.27
N THR A 431 -6.67 19.26 -9.16
CA THR A 431 -6.22 19.79 -10.45
C THR A 431 -5.26 20.97 -10.25
N PRO A 432 -4.09 20.99 -10.92
CA PRO A 432 -3.15 22.11 -10.86
C PRO A 432 -3.79 23.46 -11.20
N GLU A 433 -3.28 24.53 -10.57
CA GLU A 433 -3.87 25.87 -10.68
C GLU A 433 -3.76 26.45 -12.10
N ASP A 434 -2.65 26.20 -12.79
CA ASP A 434 -2.42 26.59 -14.18
C ASP A 434 -3.42 25.93 -15.14
N VAL A 435 -3.68 24.62 -14.97
CA VAL A 435 -4.71 23.88 -15.73
C VAL A 435 -6.08 24.46 -15.43
N THR A 436 -6.41 24.66 -14.15
CA THR A 436 -7.71 25.23 -13.73
C THR A 436 -7.91 26.64 -14.29
N ARG A 437 -6.88 27.48 -14.29
CA ARG A 437 -6.90 28.84 -14.83
C ARG A 437 -7.10 28.82 -16.35
N ALA A 438 -6.43 27.92 -17.06
CA ALA A 438 -6.59 27.76 -18.51
C ALA A 438 -8.03 27.33 -18.86
N LEU A 439 -8.62 26.41 -18.08
CA LEU A 439 -10.01 25.95 -18.25
C LEU A 439 -11.04 27.04 -17.97
N GLY A 440 -10.72 28.02 -17.10
CA GLY A 440 -11.59 29.16 -16.82
C GLY A 440 -11.59 30.25 -17.90
N GLY A 441 -10.79 30.10 -18.96
CA GLY A 441 -10.71 31.06 -20.06
C GLY A 441 -11.97 31.10 -20.92
N GLN A 442 -12.29 32.26 -21.51
CA GLN A 442 -13.50 32.46 -22.34
C GLN A 442 -13.56 31.57 -23.60
N ALA A 443 -12.42 31.04 -24.04
CA ALA A 443 -12.34 30.14 -25.19
C ALA A 443 -12.99 28.77 -24.91
N VAL A 444 -12.88 28.28 -23.68
CA VAL A 444 -13.36 26.97 -23.28
C VAL A 444 -14.86 27.07 -22.98
N LYS A 445 -15.67 26.40 -23.81
CA LYS A 445 -17.14 26.48 -23.77
C LYS A 445 -17.78 25.24 -23.17
N ASN A 446 -17.12 24.10 -23.34
CA ASN A 446 -17.64 22.79 -22.98
C ASN A 446 -16.57 21.98 -22.26
N ILE A 447 -16.84 21.63 -21.00
CA ILE A 447 -15.96 20.84 -20.15
C ILE A 447 -16.75 19.65 -19.62
N VAL A 448 -16.30 18.45 -19.96
CA VAL A 448 -16.72 17.19 -19.34
C VAL A 448 -15.61 16.75 -18.40
N ALA A 449 -15.89 16.69 -17.10
CA ALA A 449 -14.91 16.33 -16.10
C ALA A 449 -15.22 14.98 -15.45
N VAL A 450 -14.17 14.29 -15.03
CA VAL A 450 -14.23 13.16 -14.10
C VAL A 450 -13.37 13.54 -12.90
N ASP A 451 -13.92 13.49 -11.69
CA ASP A 451 -13.21 13.85 -10.44
C ASP A 451 -13.76 13.00 -9.28
N PHE A 452 -13.06 12.91 -8.16
CA PHE A 452 -13.56 12.22 -6.95
C PHE A 452 -14.06 13.19 -5.86
N GLN A 453 -13.80 14.50 -6.02
CA GLN A 453 -14.22 15.53 -5.07
C GLN A 453 -14.64 16.84 -5.77
N ARG A 454 -15.42 17.68 -5.08
CA ARG A 454 -15.70 19.05 -5.51
C ARG A 454 -14.44 19.91 -5.47
N SER A 455 -14.17 20.60 -6.57
CA SER A 455 -13.01 21.44 -6.81
C SER A 455 -13.39 22.67 -7.66
N MET A 456 -12.44 23.56 -7.95
CA MET A 456 -12.69 24.65 -8.89
C MET A 456 -13.02 24.14 -10.30
N LEU A 457 -12.49 22.98 -10.68
CA LEU A 457 -12.83 22.32 -11.95
C LEU A 457 -14.33 22.00 -12.03
N SER A 458 -14.92 21.47 -10.96
CA SER A 458 -16.35 21.14 -10.96
C SER A 458 -17.27 22.35 -11.15
N GLU A 459 -16.85 23.54 -10.71
CA GLU A 459 -17.61 24.78 -10.90
C GLU A 459 -17.51 25.32 -12.34
N LEU A 460 -16.44 24.95 -13.05
CA LEU A 460 -16.23 25.29 -14.45
C LEU A 460 -16.87 24.27 -15.41
N ALA A 461 -16.94 23.01 -14.99
CA ALA A 461 -17.44 21.90 -15.78
C ALA A 461 -18.93 22.04 -16.14
N ASN A 462 -19.30 21.65 -17.36
CA ASN A 462 -20.70 21.51 -17.75
C ASN A 462 -21.31 20.32 -17.01
N VAL A 463 -20.54 19.24 -16.89
CA VAL A 463 -20.85 18.08 -16.06
C VAL A 463 -19.56 17.51 -15.48
N THR A 464 -19.61 17.10 -14.22
CA THR A 464 -18.55 16.33 -13.57
C THR A 464 -19.13 14.99 -13.13
N LEU A 465 -18.51 13.89 -13.57
CA LEU A 465 -18.87 12.53 -13.18
C LEU A 465 -17.97 12.09 -12.02
N PRO A 466 -18.53 11.57 -10.92
CA PRO A 466 -17.75 11.11 -9.78
C PRO A 466 -17.02 9.79 -10.10
N SER A 467 -15.73 9.71 -9.76
CA SER A 467 -14.92 8.49 -9.85
C SER A 467 -14.28 8.13 -8.51
N THR A 468 -13.83 6.88 -8.41
CA THR A 468 -13.04 6.34 -7.30
C THR A 468 -11.64 6.95 -7.21
N THR A 469 -11.09 7.00 -6.00
CA THR A 469 -9.65 7.19 -5.74
C THR A 469 -8.87 5.88 -5.93
N TYR A 470 -7.54 5.93 -5.93
CA TYR A 470 -6.72 4.73 -6.13
C TYR A 470 -6.92 3.65 -5.06
N VAL A 471 -7.34 4.00 -3.84
CA VAL A 471 -7.61 2.99 -2.79
C VAL A 471 -8.95 2.29 -2.95
N GLU A 472 -9.83 2.81 -3.80
CA GLU A 472 -11.18 2.28 -4.05
C GLU A 472 -11.29 1.55 -5.40
N THR A 473 -10.21 1.49 -6.17
CA THR A 473 -10.15 0.86 -7.49
C THR A 473 -9.06 -0.21 -7.54
N ALA A 474 -9.15 -1.07 -8.54
CA ALA A 474 -8.11 -2.02 -8.90
C ALA A 474 -7.48 -1.60 -10.23
N GLY A 475 -6.18 -1.79 -10.34
CA GLY A 475 -5.44 -1.48 -11.56
C GLY A 475 -3.95 -1.73 -11.39
N SER A 476 -3.15 -1.15 -12.28
CA SER A 476 -1.72 -1.29 -12.26
C SER A 476 -0.98 0.01 -12.53
N TRP A 477 0.23 0.11 -11.99
CA TRP A 477 1.16 1.21 -12.20
C TRP A 477 2.55 0.72 -12.57
N ILE A 478 3.29 1.53 -13.30
CA ILE A 478 4.70 1.35 -13.62
C ILE A 478 5.49 2.44 -12.90
N ASN A 479 6.26 2.02 -11.90
CA ASN A 479 7.05 2.93 -11.07
C ASN A 479 8.32 3.44 -11.81
N SER A 480 9.10 4.33 -11.19
CA SER A 480 10.32 4.92 -11.78
C SER A 480 11.45 3.91 -12.04
N GLU A 481 11.42 2.77 -11.36
CA GLU A 481 12.36 1.65 -11.55
C GLU A 481 11.81 0.62 -12.56
N LEU A 482 10.72 0.97 -13.23
CA LEU A 482 10.03 0.15 -14.22
C LEU A 482 9.47 -1.15 -13.61
N HIS A 483 9.08 -1.14 -12.35
CA HIS A 483 8.33 -2.25 -11.75
C HIS A 483 6.84 -2.07 -12.04
N LEU A 484 6.25 -3.06 -12.73
CA LEU A 484 4.81 -3.14 -12.93
C LEU A 484 4.18 -3.76 -11.68
N GLN A 485 3.41 -2.96 -10.95
CA GLN A 485 2.69 -3.40 -9.74
C GLN A 485 1.19 -3.35 -10.00
N ALA A 486 0.54 -4.51 -9.86
CA ALA A 486 -0.91 -4.60 -9.82
C ALA A 486 -1.40 -4.48 -8.38
N PHE A 487 -2.50 -3.76 -8.18
CA PHE A 487 -3.13 -3.59 -6.88
C PHE A 487 -4.64 -3.76 -6.99
N ARG A 488 -5.27 -4.08 -5.86
CA ARG A 488 -6.72 -4.22 -5.73
C ARG A 488 -7.27 -3.05 -4.92
N ALA A 489 -8.58 -2.85 -5.01
CA ALA A 489 -9.28 -1.91 -4.14
C ALA A 489 -9.06 -2.32 -2.68
N ALA A 490 -8.45 -1.42 -1.92
CA ALA A 490 -8.22 -1.58 -0.49
C ALA A 490 -9.44 -1.18 0.36
N MET A 491 -10.39 -0.48 -0.25
CA MET A 491 -11.65 -0.08 0.37
C MET A 491 -12.78 -0.19 -0.66
N ARG A 492 -14.00 -0.45 -0.18
CA ARG A 492 -15.20 -0.28 -1.01
C ARG A 492 -15.51 1.21 -1.15
N HIS A 493 -15.82 1.64 -2.37
CA HIS A 493 -16.32 2.99 -2.64
C HIS A 493 -17.71 3.20 -2.02
N PRO A 494 -18.10 4.43 -1.63
CA PRO A 494 -19.49 4.82 -1.40
C PRO A 494 -20.45 4.32 -2.50
N ILE A 495 -21.66 3.87 -2.12
CA ILE A 495 -22.57 3.07 -2.97
C ILE A 495 -22.88 3.71 -4.34
N GLU A 496 -22.84 5.03 -4.49
CA GLU A 496 -23.30 5.70 -5.70
C GLU A 496 -22.23 6.05 -6.74
N GLY A 497 -20.94 6.07 -6.39
CA GLY A 497 -19.86 6.35 -7.34
C GLY A 497 -19.58 5.21 -8.33
N ARG A 498 -18.74 5.47 -9.34
CA ARG A 498 -18.30 4.44 -10.31
C ARG A 498 -16.79 4.27 -10.27
N VAL A 499 -16.34 3.04 -10.50
CA VAL A 499 -14.92 2.77 -10.72
C VAL A 499 -14.50 3.44 -12.03
N GLY A 500 -13.31 4.05 -12.06
CA GLY A 500 -12.84 4.80 -13.23
C GLY A 500 -12.86 4.01 -14.54
N THR A 501 -12.47 2.73 -14.49
CA THR A 501 -12.51 1.85 -15.67
C THR A 501 -13.93 1.59 -16.18
N GLU A 502 -14.89 1.37 -15.27
CA GLU A 502 -16.32 1.21 -15.62
C GLU A 502 -16.86 2.50 -16.24
N LEU A 503 -16.50 3.65 -15.67
CA LEU A 503 -16.94 4.95 -16.17
C LEU A 503 -16.45 5.21 -17.60
N LEU A 504 -15.19 4.88 -17.92
CA LEU A 504 -14.67 5.01 -19.28
C LEU A 504 -15.35 4.07 -20.28
N GLN A 505 -15.64 2.83 -19.86
CA GLN A 505 -16.37 1.87 -20.68
C GLN A 505 -17.79 2.35 -20.98
N GLU A 506 -18.50 2.87 -19.98
CA GLU A 506 -19.84 3.45 -20.16
C GLU A 506 -19.79 4.66 -21.10
N LEU A 507 -18.80 5.55 -20.99
CA LEU A 507 -18.65 6.68 -21.92
C LEU A 507 -18.38 6.21 -23.36
N LEU A 508 -17.54 5.19 -23.55
CA LEU A 508 -17.30 4.57 -24.86
C LEU A 508 -18.59 3.99 -25.44
N TYR A 509 -19.34 3.28 -24.61
CA TYR A 509 -20.61 2.64 -24.98
C TYR A 509 -21.68 3.64 -25.38
N VAL A 510 -21.87 4.71 -24.60
CA VAL A 510 -22.85 5.77 -24.92
C VAL A 510 -22.51 6.48 -26.23
N LEU A 511 -21.22 6.55 -26.59
CA LEU A 511 -20.81 7.04 -27.91
C LEU A 511 -21.11 6.03 -29.04
N ASP A 512 -21.05 4.71 -28.81
CA ASP A 512 -21.42 3.68 -29.80
C ASP A 512 -22.94 3.64 -30.03
N GLU A 513 -23.76 3.65 -28.97
CA GLU A 513 -25.22 3.58 -29.11
C GLU A 513 -25.77 4.77 -29.88
N ALA A 514 -25.22 5.97 -29.66
CA ALA A 514 -25.60 7.17 -30.37
C ALA A 514 -25.31 7.12 -31.87
N GLU A 515 -24.31 6.35 -32.32
CA GLU A 515 -24.06 6.12 -33.73
C GLU A 515 -25.09 5.14 -34.32
N THR A 516 -25.52 4.15 -33.53
CA THR A 516 -26.57 3.20 -33.94
C THR A 516 -27.98 3.77 -33.92
N GLU A 517 -28.30 4.79 -33.14
CA GLU A 517 -29.61 5.47 -33.19
C GLU A 517 -29.85 6.25 -34.51
N GLY A 518 -28.82 6.40 -35.35
CA GLY A 518 -28.97 6.82 -36.76
C GLY A 518 -29.62 5.75 -37.66
N GLU A 519 -29.68 4.51 -37.20
CA GLU A 519 -30.30 3.35 -37.87
C GLU A 519 -31.18 2.57 -36.86
N ASP A 520 -32.47 2.92 -36.82
CA ASP A 520 -33.56 2.20 -36.14
C ASP A 520 -33.89 2.60 -34.68
N SER A 521 -34.88 3.47 -34.56
CA SER A 521 -35.43 4.02 -33.32
C SER A 521 -36.37 3.04 -32.61
N THR A 522 -35.88 1.99 -31.93
CA THR A 522 -36.72 1.16 -31.02
C THR A 522 -35.98 0.39 -29.89
N ARG A 523 -34.94 0.94 -29.25
CA ARG A 523 -34.36 0.29 -28.05
C ARG A 523 -34.43 1.18 -26.81
N GLY A 524 -35.09 0.66 -25.77
CA GLY A 524 -35.50 1.38 -24.58
C GLY A 524 -34.36 1.79 -23.65
N THR A 525 -34.66 2.82 -22.87
CA THR A 525 -33.82 3.53 -21.89
C THR A 525 -33.26 2.64 -20.75
N PRO A 526 -32.04 2.92 -20.23
CA PRO A 526 -31.50 2.21 -19.08
C PRO A 526 -32.14 2.69 -17.76
N GLN A 527 -32.80 1.78 -17.03
CA GLN A 527 -33.18 2.01 -15.63
C GLN A 527 -32.00 1.67 -14.70
N GLY A 528 -31.82 2.51 -13.66
CA GLY A 528 -30.82 2.32 -12.61
C GLY A 528 -31.01 1.01 -11.85
N VAL A 529 -29.91 0.40 -11.42
CA VAL A 529 -29.96 -0.83 -10.63
C VAL A 529 -30.42 -0.49 -9.22
N GLY A 530 -31.54 -1.09 -8.82
CA GLY A 530 -32.06 -1.07 -7.46
C GLY A 530 -31.19 -1.87 -6.50
N THR A 531 -31.23 -1.41 -5.26
CA THR A 531 -30.65 -2.00 -4.05
C THR A 531 -31.28 -3.35 -3.74
N ASP A 532 -30.52 -4.44 -3.82
CA ASP A 532 -30.86 -5.67 -3.08
C ASP A 532 -29.56 -6.33 -2.59
N ASP A 533 -29.37 -6.22 -1.27
CA ASP A 533 -28.40 -6.96 -0.46
C ASP A 533 -28.88 -8.40 -0.32
N PRO A 534 -28.02 -9.38 -0.64
CA PRO A 534 -27.78 -10.40 0.36
C PRO A 534 -26.29 -10.78 0.38
N LEU A 535 -25.55 -10.35 1.40
CA LEU A 535 -24.66 -11.17 2.24
C LEU A 535 -23.84 -10.29 3.20
N GLY A 536 -24.39 -10.07 4.39
CA GLY A 536 -23.64 -9.70 5.59
C GLY A 536 -22.81 -10.87 6.14
N ALA A 537 -21.74 -11.26 5.43
CA ALA A 537 -20.74 -12.19 5.96
C ALA A 537 -19.35 -11.52 6.04
N PRO A 538 -18.66 -11.59 7.18
CA PRO A 538 -17.30 -11.06 7.32
C PRO A 538 -16.35 -11.90 6.45
N ILE A 539 -15.52 -11.23 5.65
CA ILE A 539 -14.45 -11.90 4.89
C ILE A 539 -13.36 -12.27 5.90
N THR A 540 -13.41 -13.50 6.40
CA THR A 540 -12.40 -14.02 7.33
C THR A 540 -11.13 -14.45 6.59
N GLN A 541 -10.01 -13.95 7.11
CA GLN A 541 -8.57 -14.18 6.96
C GLN A 541 -7.97 -15.52 6.44
N ARG A 542 -8.69 -16.46 5.80
CA ARG A 542 -8.09 -17.75 5.37
C ARG A 542 -8.12 -17.94 3.86
N GLY A 543 -6.97 -17.73 3.23
CA GLY A 543 -6.74 -18.05 1.82
C GLY A 543 -5.57 -17.27 1.21
N TRP A 544 -4.45 -17.18 1.91
CA TRP A 544 -3.19 -16.65 1.40
C TRP A 544 -2.23 -17.84 1.21
N GLU A 545 -2.33 -18.51 0.06
CA GLU A 545 -1.31 -19.44 -0.40
C GLU A 545 -1.07 -19.20 -1.89
N GLY A 546 0.21 -18.97 -2.19
CA GLY A 546 0.95 -19.18 -3.44
C GLY A 546 0.24 -19.27 -4.79
N ALA A 547 0.87 -18.56 -5.74
CA ALA A 547 1.05 -18.95 -7.14
C ALA A 547 -0.05 -18.57 -8.16
N SER A 548 0.34 -17.60 -9.01
CA SER A 548 0.37 -17.69 -10.49
C SER A 548 -0.90 -18.05 -11.28
N THR A 549 -2.08 -18.11 -10.69
CA THR A 549 -3.33 -18.24 -11.45
C THR A 549 -4.41 -17.35 -10.88
N ILE A 550 -4.92 -16.44 -11.71
CA ILE A 550 -6.10 -15.59 -11.45
C ILE A 550 -7.31 -16.51 -11.25
N PRO A 551 -7.92 -16.62 -10.05
CA PRO A 551 -9.18 -17.31 -9.89
C PRO A 551 -10.30 -16.33 -10.25
N VAL A 552 -11.03 -16.65 -11.32
CA VAL A 552 -12.31 -16.03 -11.66
C VAL A 552 -13.34 -16.50 -10.64
N PHE A 553 -13.89 -15.58 -9.83
CA PHE A 553 -15.05 -15.90 -9.01
C PHE A 553 -16.30 -16.01 -9.90
N ALA A 554 -16.63 -17.23 -10.30
CA ALA A 554 -17.95 -17.59 -10.81
C ALA A 554 -18.86 -17.92 -9.62
N GLY A 555 -19.72 -16.98 -9.23
CA GLY A 555 -20.80 -17.22 -8.28
C GLY A 555 -22.08 -17.65 -9.00
N SER A 556 -22.46 -18.91 -8.81
CA SER A 556 -23.69 -19.52 -9.33
C SER A 556 -24.91 -19.06 -8.52
N GLY A 557 -25.87 -18.41 -9.18
CA GLY A 557 -27.21 -18.09 -8.66
C GLY A 557 -28.05 -17.42 -9.74
N GLU A 558 -28.93 -18.17 -10.39
CA GLU A 558 -29.78 -17.71 -11.49
C GLU A 558 -30.79 -16.65 -11.04
N VAL A 559 -30.63 -15.41 -11.52
CA VAL A 559 -31.75 -14.53 -11.89
C VAL A 559 -31.44 -13.98 -13.29
N ALA A 560 -32.20 -14.45 -14.27
CA ALA A 560 -32.02 -14.07 -15.67
C ALA A 560 -32.46 -12.61 -15.91
N VAL A 561 -31.49 -11.70 -16.06
CA VAL A 561 -31.70 -10.39 -16.70
C VAL A 561 -30.96 -10.37 -18.04
N LYS A 562 -31.73 -10.57 -19.11
CA LYS A 562 -31.26 -10.41 -20.50
C LYS A 562 -31.05 -8.93 -20.81
N SER A 563 -29.80 -8.46 -20.70
CA SER A 563 -29.14 -7.41 -21.51
C SER A 563 -28.17 -6.52 -20.71
N ARG A 564 -27.01 -7.06 -20.32
CA ARG A 564 -25.77 -6.28 -20.12
C ARG A 564 -24.60 -7.18 -20.54
N LYS A 565 -24.08 -6.97 -21.75
CA LYS A 565 -22.88 -7.65 -22.26
C LYS A 565 -21.79 -6.61 -22.55
N THR A 566 -21.28 -5.84 -21.59
CA THR A 566 -20.05 -5.03 -21.88
C THR A 566 -19.34 -4.31 -20.73
N ILE A 567 -19.75 -4.37 -19.47
CA ILE A 567 -18.87 -3.87 -18.39
C ILE A 567 -17.90 -4.99 -18.03
N VAL A 568 -16.65 -4.87 -18.47
CA VAL A 568 -15.60 -5.85 -18.23
C VAL A 568 -14.71 -5.31 -17.12
N GLY A 569 -14.60 -6.02 -15.99
CA GLY A 569 -13.81 -5.56 -14.84
C GLY A 569 -12.33 -5.36 -15.17
N ALA A 570 -11.58 -4.69 -14.29
CA ALA A 570 -10.17 -4.32 -14.51
C ALA A 570 -9.28 -5.48 -15.02
N ALA A 571 -9.50 -6.72 -14.54
CA ALA A 571 -8.77 -7.90 -15.02
C ALA A 571 -9.06 -8.26 -16.49
N ALA A 572 -10.28 -8.02 -16.96
CA ALA A 572 -10.66 -8.23 -18.35
C ALA A 572 -10.25 -7.04 -19.24
N VAL A 573 -10.23 -5.81 -18.71
CA VAL A 573 -9.55 -4.68 -19.38
C VAL A 573 -8.07 -4.99 -19.56
N PHE A 574 -7.42 -5.56 -18.54
CA PHE A 574 -6.03 -6.00 -18.62
C PHE A 574 -5.82 -7.10 -19.68
N ALA A 575 -6.75 -8.05 -19.80
CA ALA A 575 -6.73 -9.05 -20.86
C ALA A 575 -6.92 -8.41 -22.26
N GLN A 576 -7.87 -7.49 -22.39
CA GLN A 576 -8.12 -6.75 -23.64
C GLN A 576 -6.92 -5.86 -24.02
N MET A 577 -6.27 -5.21 -23.05
CA MET A 577 -5.00 -4.50 -23.23
C MET A 577 -3.91 -5.45 -23.77
N ALA A 578 -3.85 -6.68 -23.26
CA ALA A 578 -2.89 -7.67 -23.74
C ALA A 578 -3.18 -8.16 -25.17
N GLU A 579 -4.45 -8.12 -25.61
CA GLU A 579 -4.90 -8.55 -26.94
C GLU A 579 -4.85 -7.45 -28.01
N GLU A 580 -5.22 -6.21 -27.67
CA GLU A 580 -5.45 -5.12 -28.61
C GLU A 580 -4.28 -4.14 -28.77
N VAL A 581 -3.33 -4.12 -27.83
CA VAL A 581 -2.07 -3.40 -28.06
C VAL A 581 -1.34 -4.16 -29.19
N PRO A 582 -1.13 -3.53 -30.36
CA PRO A 582 -0.59 -4.24 -31.51
C PRO A 582 0.76 -4.89 -31.18
N GLN A 583 1.00 -6.07 -31.75
CA GLN A 583 2.34 -6.67 -31.79
C GLN A 583 3.31 -5.75 -32.56
N PHE A 584 3.83 -4.72 -31.91
CA PHE A 584 4.95 -3.95 -32.43
C PHE A 584 6.21 -4.84 -32.31
N GLY A 585 6.52 -5.56 -33.40
CA GLY A 585 7.74 -6.36 -33.51
C GLY A 585 7.72 -7.77 -32.88
N GLY A 586 6.54 -8.39 -32.71
CA GLY A 586 6.45 -9.79 -32.23
C GLY A 586 6.54 -9.97 -30.71
N HIS A 587 6.22 -8.92 -29.94
CA HIS A 587 6.23 -8.92 -28.48
C HIS A 587 4.80 -8.74 -27.92
N THR A 588 4.34 -9.64 -27.04
CA THR A 588 3.16 -9.47 -26.15
C THR A 588 3.31 -8.24 -25.22
N HIS A 589 2.23 -7.69 -24.65
CA HIS A 589 2.27 -6.51 -23.75
C HIS A 589 3.24 -6.66 -22.56
N LEU A 590 3.31 -7.84 -21.93
CA LEU A 590 4.34 -8.19 -20.94
C LEU A 590 5.74 -8.11 -21.53
N SER A 591 5.93 -8.47 -22.80
CA SER A 591 7.20 -8.29 -23.50
C SER A 591 7.43 -6.90 -24.10
N LEU A 592 6.42 -6.03 -24.22
CA LEU A 592 6.59 -4.61 -24.58
C LEU A 592 6.97 -3.79 -23.35
N ILE A 593 6.35 -4.08 -22.21
CA ILE A 593 6.76 -3.65 -20.88
C ILE A 593 8.19 -4.17 -20.58
N LYS A 594 8.46 -5.48 -20.78
CA LYS A 594 9.84 -6.02 -20.63
C LYS A 594 10.82 -5.53 -21.70
N SER A 595 10.40 -5.23 -22.95
CA SER A 595 11.31 -4.72 -24.00
C SER A 595 11.76 -3.29 -23.71
N HIS A 596 10.92 -2.54 -22.99
CA HIS A 596 11.28 -1.24 -22.41
C HIS A 596 11.95 -1.36 -21.03
N GLY A 597 12.30 -2.59 -20.60
CA GLY A 597 13.10 -2.85 -19.40
C GLY A 597 12.31 -3.06 -18.10
N ALA A 598 10.98 -3.08 -18.13
CA ALA A 598 10.18 -3.22 -16.93
C ALA A 598 10.12 -4.66 -16.39
N LYS A 599 10.20 -4.79 -15.06
CA LYS A 599 10.15 -6.07 -14.33
C LYS A 599 8.77 -6.26 -13.70
N LEU A 600 8.25 -7.48 -13.76
CA LEU A 600 7.06 -7.87 -13.01
C LEU A 600 7.47 -8.14 -11.56
N VAL A 601 6.81 -7.49 -10.61
CA VAL A 601 7.18 -7.51 -9.19
C VAL A 601 5.97 -7.77 -8.32
#